data_AF-A0A4U9D1H8-F1
#
_entry.id   AF-A0A4U9D1H8-F1
#
_cell.length_a   1.000
_cell.length_b   1.000
_cell.length_c   1.000
_cell.angle_alpha   90.00
_cell.angle_beta   90.00
_cell.angle_gamma   90.00
#
_symmetry.space_group_name_H-M   'P 1'
#
loop_
_entity.id
_entity.type
_entity.pdbx_description
1 polymer ?
#
loop_
_entity_poly.entity_id
_entity_poly.type
_entity_poly.pdbx_seq_one_letter_code
_entity_poly.pdbx_strand_id
1 'polypeptide(L)'
;MAQAIGAFTTGMTFPALSQLFKTGLSEEELPVATTLESLIFAGNVLCGIGLGLVLRGYMSATHLLLIDLLSFAAALILLGRAKRRVGAPFVEHVRSLSSLRWQTLTHSQRRAMLLLPLLAAAGAPAMALLPGLAPGALSSGSPEQTTALALLFTRSLGQLVGPLLLNPARFEKNSSSNGLQIGCLAIFLLCYGLIPFAPWPAVALALVFVAHIFSNVVFSLAVYALLKNFERQQVPAAIARSYRRQMAVSAIVSLGAGYCAEAIGAAGSLYLFSGTGFILSVALLAIGKASIKPERA
;
A
#
# COMPACT_ATOMS: atom_id res chain seq x y z
N MET A 1 8.65 18.15 11.52
CA MET A 1 7.45 19.00 11.34
C MET A 1 6.85 18.87 9.92
N ALA A 2 7.61 19.08 8.85
CA ALA A 2 7.11 18.94 7.46
C ALA A 2 6.50 17.56 7.14
N GLN A 3 7.15 16.46 7.52
CA GLN A 3 6.62 15.10 7.32
C GLN A 3 5.31 14.84 8.08
N ALA A 4 5.17 15.42 9.28
CA ALA A 4 3.94 15.29 10.07
C ALA A 4 2.79 16.09 9.44
N ILE A 5 3.06 17.30 8.94
CA ILE A 5 2.07 18.12 8.21
C ILE A 5 1.68 17.44 6.89
N GLY A 6 2.64 16.88 6.16
CA GLY A 6 2.38 16.12 4.93
C GLY A 6 1.53 14.88 5.18
N ALA A 7 1.88 14.08 6.19
CA ALA A 7 1.11 12.89 6.57
C ALA A 7 -0.31 13.24 7.05
N PHE A 8 -0.45 14.30 7.86
CA PHE A 8 -1.75 14.77 8.34
C PHE A 8 -2.63 15.28 7.19
N THR A 9 -2.09 16.16 6.34
CA THR A 9 -2.81 16.69 5.18
C THR A 9 -3.20 15.57 4.23
N THR A 10 -2.29 14.64 3.89
CA THR A 10 -2.60 13.49 3.04
C THR A 10 -3.69 12.60 3.65
N GLY A 11 -3.62 12.37 4.97
CA GLY A 11 -4.61 11.58 5.71
C GLY A 11 -6.03 12.17 5.69
N MET A 12 -6.16 13.50 5.59
CA MET A 12 -7.46 14.16 5.45
C MET A 12 -7.89 14.30 3.99
N THR A 13 -6.97 14.68 3.10
CA THR A 13 -7.26 15.06 1.72
C THR A 13 -7.47 13.83 0.83
N PHE A 14 -6.69 12.75 0.99
CA PHE A 14 -6.81 11.58 0.11
C PHE A 14 -8.17 10.87 0.22
N PRO A 15 -8.71 10.57 1.42
CA PRO A 15 -10.05 9.99 1.54
C PRO A 15 -11.14 10.92 1.02
N ALA A 16 -11.03 12.23 1.29
CA ALA A 16 -11.99 13.23 0.82
C ALA A 16 -11.99 13.35 -0.71
N LEU A 17 -10.81 13.35 -1.34
CA LEU A 17 -10.68 13.38 -2.81
C LEU A 17 -11.18 12.09 -3.46
N SER A 18 -10.78 10.92 -2.98
CA SER A 18 -11.26 9.63 -3.54
C SER A 18 -12.79 9.50 -3.41
N GLN A 19 -13.36 10.02 -2.30
CA GLN A 19 -14.81 10.10 -2.16
C GLN A 19 -15.40 11.08 -3.19
N LEU A 20 -14.90 12.31 -3.30
CA LEU A 20 -15.36 13.29 -4.30
C LEU A 20 -15.33 12.73 -5.72
N PHE A 21 -14.29 12.00 -6.11
CA PHE A 21 -14.17 11.37 -7.43
C PHE A 21 -15.23 10.31 -7.70
N LYS A 22 -15.68 9.60 -6.65
CA LYS A 22 -16.67 8.53 -6.75
C LYS A 22 -18.10 9.01 -6.50
N THR A 23 -18.27 10.24 -5.98
CA THR A 23 -19.59 10.79 -5.66
C THR A 23 -20.23 11.35 -6.93
N GLY A 24 -21.37 10.77 -7.34
CA GLY A 24 -22.10 11.18 -8.54
C GLY A 24 -21.84 10.32 -9.78
N LEU A 25 -20.98 9.30 -9.70
CA LEU A 25 -20.81 8.30 -10.74
C LEU A 25 -21.84 7.18 -10.60
N SER A 26 -22.42 6.76 -11.72
CA SER A 26 -23.28 5.58 -11.80
C SER A 26 -22.46 4.28 -11.61
N GLU A 27 -23.13 3.16 -11.30
CA GLU A 27 -22.43 1.89 -11.05
C GLU A 27 -21.63 1.39 -12.27
N GLU A 28 -22.05 1.79 -13.48
CA GLU A 28 -21.38 1.48 -14.74
C GLU A 28 -20.09 2.30 -14.93
N GLU A 29 -19.95 3.43 -14.24
CA GLU A 29 -18.79 4.35 -14.34
C GLU A 29 -17.71 4.07 -13.29
N LEU A 30 -18.00 3.24 -12.27
CA LEU A 30 -17.04 2.84 -11.23
C LEU A 30 -15.76 2.17 -11.79
N PRO A 31 -15.81 1.32 -12.84
CA PRO A 31 -14.59 0.78 -13.48
C PRO A 31 -13.74 1.88 -14.13
N VAL A 32 -14.37 2.90 -14.72
CA VAL A 32 -13.67 4.05 -15.34
C VAL A 32 -13.00 4.91 -14.27
N ALA A 33 -13.68 5.15 -13.14
CA ALA A 33 -13.11 5.86 -11.99
C ALA A 33 -11.88 5.16 -11.43
N THR A 34 -11.94 3.83 -11.32
CA THR A 34 -10.82 2.99 -10.84
C THR A 34 -9.64 3.03 -11.82
N THR A 35 -9.93 3.10 -13.12
CA THR A 35 -8.90 3.27 -14.17
C THR A 35 -8.23 4.64 -14.06
N LEU A 36 -9.01 5.70 -13.82
CA LEU A 36 -8.49 7.05 -13.57
C LEU A 36 -7.63 7.11 -12.30
N GLU A 37 -8.05 6.49 -11.19
CA GLU A 37 -7.23 6.40 -9.97
C GLU A 37 -5.87 5.72 -10.24
N SER A 38 -5.87 4.67 -11.08
CA SER A 38 -4.64 3.98 -11.49
C SER A 38 -3.75 4.86 -12.38
N LEU A 39 -4.34 5.65 -13.28
CA LEU A 39 -3.62 6.58 -14.15
C LEU A 39 -3.02 7.76 -13.35
N ILE A 40 -3.76 8.28 -12.37
CA ILE A 40 -3.26 9.30 -11.43
C ILE A 40 -2.07 8.75 -10.64
N PHE A 41 -2.18 7.52 -10.12
CA PHE A 41 -1.08 6.87 -9.42
C PHE A 41 0.13 6.70 -10.34
N ALA A 42 -0.04 6.15 -11.55
CA ALA A 42 1.02 5.99 -12.53
C ALA A 42 1.68 7.33 -12.89
N GLY A 43 0.89 8.39 -13.08
CA GLY A 43 1.37 9.74 -13.34
C GLY A 43 2.22 10.28 -12.20
N ASN A 44 1.79 10.10 -10.95
CA ASN A 44 2.59 10.49 -9.77
C ASN A 44 3.92 9.72 -9.70
N VAL A 45 3.92 8.43 -10.05
CA VAL A 45 5.15 7.61 -10.04
C VAL A 45 6.12 8.05 -11.13
N LEU A 46 5.65 8.21 -12.37
CA LEU A 46 6.50 8.53 -13.51
C LEU A 46 6.93 10.00 -13.50
N CYS A 47 5.98 10.93 -13.39
CA CYS A 47 6.24 12.37 -13.47
C CYS A 47 6.71 12.96 -12.14
N GLY A 48 6.33 12.38 -11.00
CA GLY A 48 6.81 12.83 -9.69
C GLY A 48 8.15 12.19 -9.35
N ILE A 49 8.11 10.91 -8.98
CA ILE A 49 9.30 10.21 -8.46
C ILE A 49 10.32 9.95 -9.59
N GLY A 50 9.88 9.49 -10.76
CA GLY A 50 10.75 9.16 -11.89
C GLY A 50 11.48 10.38 -12.45
N LEU A 51 10.74 11.44 -12.78
CA LEU A 51 11.34 12.71 -13.21
C LEU A 51 12.24 13.30 -12.12
N GLY A 52 11.81 13.26 -10.85
CA GLY A 52 12.62 13.72 -9.71
C GLY A 52 13.94 12.97 -9.60
N LEU A 53 13.95 11.65 -9.84
CA LEU A 53 15.17 10.83 -9.85
C LEU A 53 16.12 11.24 -10.99
N VAL A 54 15.60 11.44 -12.20
CA VAL A 54 16.40 11.88 -13.35
C VAL A 54 16.98 13.28 -13.10
N LEU A 55 16.15 14.23 -12.67
CA LEU A 55 16.55 15.61 -12.44
C LEU A 55 17.51 15.77 -11.26
N ARG A 56 17.51 14.85 -10.29
CA ARG A 56 18.44 14.91 -9.15
C ARG A 56 19.91 14.83 -9.57
N GLY A 57 20.20 14.20 -10.72
CA GLY A 57 21.54 14.17 -11.31
C GLY A 57 22.01 15.54 -11.86
N TYR A 58 21.08 16.46 -12.11
CA TYR A 58 21.34 17.75 -12.73
C TYR A 58 21.02 18.95 -11.82
N MET A 59 20.20 18.74 -10.79
CA MET A 59 19.65 19.79 -9.93
C MET A 59 19.87 19.48 -8.46
N SER A 60 20.05 20.53 -7.64
CA SER A 60 20.10 20.38 -6.19
C SER A 60 18.72 20.08 -5.61
N ALA A 61 18.69 19.47 -4.41
CA ALA A 61 17.45 19.12 -3.73
C ALA A 61 16.51 20.33 -3.52
N THR A 62 17.06 21.52 -3.27
CA THR A 62 16.27 22.75 -3.11
C THR A 62 15.48 23.10 -4.37
N HIS A 63 16.08 22.96 -5.55
CA HIS A 63 15.38 23.25 -6.80
C HIS A 63 14.28 22.22 -7.06
N LEU A 64 14.52 20.95 -6.75
CA LEU A 64 13.49 19.92 -6.86
C LEU A 64 12.31 20.18 -5.91
N LEU A 65 12.59 20.62 -4.68
CA LEU A 65 11.55 21.00 -3.72
C LEU A 65 10.77 22.24 -4.16
N LEU A 66 11.42 23.20 -4.82
CA LEU A 66 10.73 24.35 -5.42
C LEU A 66 9.81 23.91 -6.56
N ILE A 67 10.26 23.00 -7.42
CA ILE A 67 9.42 22.42 -8.48
C ILE A 67 8.22 21.69 -7.87
N ASP A 68 8.45 20.88 -6.83
CA ASP A 68 7.40 20.16 -6.11
C ASP A 68 6.37 21.15 -5.51
N LEU A 69 6.83 22.21 -4.84
CA LEU A 69 5.98 23.28 -4.31
C LEU A 69 5.14 23.95 -5.41
N LEU A 70 5.77 24.31 -6.54
CA LEU A 70 5.08 24.93 -7.67
C LEU A 70 4.03 23.98 -8.28
N SER A 71 4.31 22.69 -8.32
CA SER A 71 3.35 21.68 -8.80
C SER A 71 2.12 21.59 -7.90
N PHE A 72 2.30 21.62 -6.57
CA PHE A 72 1.18 21.68 -5.62
C PHE A 72 0.39 22.99 -5.74
N ALA A 73 1.06 24.12 -5.92
CA ALA A 73 0.40 25.40 -6.14
C ALA A 73 -0.45 25.39 -7.42
N ALA A 74 0.09 24.85 -8.53
CA ALA A 74 -0.63 24.68 -9.78
C ALA A 74 -1.85 23.75 -9.61
N ALA A 75 -1.71 22.63 -8.90
CA ALA A 75 -2.80 21.72 -8.60
C ALA A 75 -3.93 22.39 -7.79
N LEU A 76 -3.58 23.20 -6.78
CA LEU A 76 -4.57 23.97 -6.01
C LEU A 76 -5.31 25.00 -6.85
N ILE A 77 -4.62 25.67 -7.79
CA ILE A 77 -5.24 26.61 -8.73
C ILE A 77 -6.22 25.89 -9.66
N LEU A 78 -5.82 24.74 -10.21
CA LEU A 78 -6.69 23.91 -11.06
C LEU A 78 -7.91 23.41 -10.28
N LEU A 79 -7.71 22.92 -9.06
CA LEU A 79 -8.80 22.47 -8.19
C LEU A 79 -9.77 23.61 -7.85
N GLY A 80 -9.25 24.80 -7.55
CA GLY A 80 -10.06 25.99 -7.31
C GLY A 80 -10.88 26.42 -8.52
N ARG A 81 -10.31 26.33 -9.73
CA ARG A 81 -11.02 26.57 -10.98
C ARG A 81 -12.08 25.51 -11.27
N ALA A 82 -11.75 24.23 -11.05
CA ALA A 82 -12.69 23.12 -11.22
C ALA A 82 -13.89 23.27 -10.28
N LYS A 83 -13.66 23.58 -8.99
CA LYS A 83 -14.73 23.83 -8.01
C LYS A 83 -15.71 24.90 -8.48
N ARG A 84 -15.22 26.00 -9.06
CA ARG A 84 -16.07 27.10 -9.57
C ARG A 84 -16.90 26.70 -10.79
N ARG A 85 -16.44 25.72 -11.58
CA ARG A 85 -17.10 25.26 -12.81
C ARG A 85 -18.06 24.11 -12.59
N VAL A 86 -17.75 23.20 -11.67
CA VAL A 86 -18.49 21.95 -11.49
C VAL A 86 -19.80 22.16 -10.75
N GLY A 87 -19.98 23.24 -9.96
CA GLY A 87 -21.28 23.66 -9.42
C GLY A 87 -22.07 22.60 -8.63
N ALA A 88 -21.45 21.45 -8.32
CA ALA A 88 -22.15 20.28 -7.84
C ALA A 88 -22.58 20.52 -6.39
N PRO A 89 -23.87 20.30 -6.06
CA PRO A 89 -24.32 20.35 -4.68
C PRO A 89 -23.56 19.30 -3.87
N PHE A 90 -23.10 19.70 -2.69
CA PHE A 90 -22.48 18.79 -1.73
C PHE A 90 -23.55 17.78 -1.28
N VAL A 91 -23.47 16.55 -1.76
CA VAL A 91 -24.38 15.48 -1.33
C VAL A 91 -23.98 15.10 0.09
N GLU A 92 -24.78 15.52 1.08
CA GLU A 92 -24.65 15.05 2.45
C GLU A 92 -24.71 13.53 2.46
N HIS A 93 -23.62 12.90 2.84
CA HIS A 93 -23.58 11.45 2.94
C HIS A 93 -24.38 11.01 4.17
N VAL A 94 -25.37 10.15 3.92
CA VAL A 94 -26.05 9.36 4.95
C VAL A 94 -24.97 8.70 5.79
N ARG A 95 -24.84 9.15 7.04
CA ARG A 95 -23.99 8.53 8.06
C ARG A 95 -24.33 7.04 8.05
N SER A 96 -23.38 6.17 7.72
CA SER A 96 -23.60 4.72 7.79
C SER A 96 -23.99 4.37 9.24
N LEU A 97 -25.29 4.19 9.46
CA LEU A 97 -25.87 3.84 10.77
C LEU A 97 -25.59 2.37 11.13
N SER A 98 -25.09 1.57 10.18
CA SER A 98 -24.75 0.17 10.44
C SER A 98 -23.48 0.07 11.28
N SER A 99 -23.63 -0.15 12.59
CA SER A 99 -22.50 -0.44 13.45
C SER A 99 -21.97 -1.83 13.10
N LEU A 100 -20.81 -1.91 12.43
CA LEU A 100 -20.10 -3.17 12.24
C LEU A 100 -19.63 -3.70 13.59
N ARG A 101 -20.35 -4.65 14.19
CA ARG A 101 -19.92 -5.31 15.44
C ARG A 101 -19.10 -6.54 15.10
N TRP A 102 -17.93 -6.69 15.73
CA TRP A 102 -17.02 -7.81 15.41
C TRP A 102 -17.67 -9.17 15.66
N GLN A 103 -18.51 -9.27 16.69
CA GLN A 103 -19.21 -10.51 17.04
C GLN A 103 -20.18 -10.98 15.96
N THR A 104 -20.80 -10.05 15.22
CA THR A 104 -21.82 -10.38 14.21
C THR A 104 -21.25 -10.66 12.82
N LEU A 105 -19.94 -10.48 12.63
CA LEU A 105 -19.28 -10.72 11.35
C LEU A 105 -19.08 -12.21 11.08
N THR A 106 -19.35 -12.62 9.85
CA THR A 106 -19.02 -13.96 9.37
C THR A 106 -17.50 -14.18 9.32
N HIS A 107 -17.08 -15.44 9.23
CA HIS A 107 -15.65 -15.76 9.08
C HIS A 107 -15.02 -15.09 7.84
N SER A 108 -15.73 -15.10 6.71
CA SER A 108 -15.26 -14.45 5.46
C SER A 108 -15.09 -12.94 5.62
N GLN A 109 -16.03 -12.27 6.33
CA GLN A 109 -15.96 -10.84 6.64
C GLN A 109 -14.79 -10.50 7.57
N ARG A 110 -14.61 -11.28 8.64
CA ARG A 110 -13.47 -11.09 9.57
C ARG A 110 -12.14 -11.30 8.85
N ARG A 111 -12.04 -12.34 8.02
CA ARG A 111 -10.86 -12.59 7.18
C ARG A 111 -10.58 -11.39 6.28
N ALA A 112 -11.56 -10.93 5.50
CA ALA A 112 -11.39 -9.78 4.60
C ALA A 112 -10.90 -8.52 5.35
N MET A 113 -11.41 -8.27 6.56
CA MET A 113 -10.98 -7.15 7.41
C MET A 113 -9.58 -7.28 8.02
N LEU A 114 -9.00 -8.48 8.05
CA LEU A 114 -7.67 -8.73 8.62
C LEU A 114 -6.57 -8.83 7.55
N LEU A 115 -6.91 -9.07 6.28
CA LEU A 115 -5.92 -9.22 5.21
C LEU A 115 -4.99 -7.99 5.07
N LEU A 116 -5.55 -6.77 5.10
CA LEU A 116 -4.73 -5.55 5.01
C LEU A 116 -3.85 -5.33 6.25
N PRO A 117 -4.37 -5.44 7.49
CA PRO A 117 -3.53 -5.44 8.69
C PRO A 117 -2.41 -6.48 8.68
N LEU A 118 -2.67 -7.68 8.18
CA LEU A 118 -1.66 -8.74 8.09
C LEU A 118 -0.58 -8.43 7.06
N LEU A 119 -0.98 -7.92 5.90
CA LEU A 119 -0.04 -7.40 4.91
C LEU A 119 0.83 -6.29 5.51
N ALA A 120 0.28 -5.40 6.33
CA ALA A 120 1.08 -4.38 7.04
C ALA A 120 2.01 -4.99 8.10
N ALA A 121 1.57 -6.00 8.85
CA ALA A 121 2.42 -6.66 9.84
C ALA A 121 3.70 -7.24 9.20
N ALA A 122 3.58 -7.86 8.02
CA ALA A 122 4.72 -8.40 7.28
C ALA A 122 5.47 -7.33 6.46
N GLY A 123 4.75 -6.37 5.87
CA GLY A 123 5.29 -5.45 4.87
C GLY A 123 5.83 -4.13 5.41
N ALA A 124 5.25 -3.59 6.49
CA ALA A 124 5.64 -2.29 7.01
C ALA A 124 7.08 -2.24 7.58
N PRO A 125 7.56 -3.26 8.33
CA PRO A 125 8.96 -3.28 8.79
C PRO A 125 9.94 -3.26 7.63
N ALA A 126 9.65 -4.04 6.58
CA ALA A 126 10.44 -4.09 5.36
C ALA A 126 10.54 -2.71 4.68
N MET A 127 9.44 -1.96 4.64
CA MET A 127 9.45 -0.59 4.10
C MET A 127 10.22 0.40 4.98
N ALA A 128 10.09 0.29 6.30
CA ALA A 128 10.77 1.17 7.25
C ALA A 128 12.28 0.96 7.24
N LEU A 129 12.73 -0.29 7.12
CA LEU A 129 14.13 -0.68 7.16
C LEU A 129 14.83 -0.62 5.79
N LEU A 130 14.09 -0.43 4.69
CA LEU A 130 14.64 -0.47 3.34
C LEU A 130 15.90 0.40 3.13
N PRO A 131 15.97 1.65 3.63
CA PRO A 131 17.19 2.46 3.51
C PRO A 131 18.40 1.82 4.20
N GLY A 132 18.20 1.14 5.34
CA GLY A 132 19.25 0.44 6.09
C GLY A 132 19.58 -0.95 5.54
N LEU A 133 18.75 -1.51 4.65
CA LEU A 133 19.02 -2.78 3.96
C LEU A 133 19.80 -2.57 2.65
N ALA A 134 19.81 -1.35 2.11
CA ALA A 134 20.45 -1.06 0.83
C ALA A 134 21.95 -1.39 0.88
N PRO A 135 22.49 -2.18 -0.08
CA PRO A 135 23.91 -2.50 -0.14
C PRO A 135 24.79 -1.25 -0.12
N GLY A 136 25.98 -1.35 0.49
CA GLY A 136 26.97 -0.27 0.44
C GLY A 136 27.30 0.20 -0.98
N ALA A 137 27.14 -0.66 -2.00
CA ALA A 137 27.28 -0.30 -3.42
C ALA A 137 26.21 0.69 -3.93
N LEU A 138 25.01 0.71 -3.35
CA LEU A 138 23.97 1.73 -3.58
C LEU A 138 24.26 3.03 -2.81
N SER A 139 25.14 2.99 -1.81
CA SER A 139 25.41 4.11 -0.89
C SER A 139 26.79 4.74 -1.05
N SER A 140 27.71 4.09 -1.79
CA SER A 140 29.13 4.48 -1.91
C SER A 140 29.46 5.40 -3.08
N GLY A 141 28.52 5.59 -4.03
CA GLY A 141 28.74 6.42 -5.22
C GLY A 141 27.66 7.45 -5.52
N SER A 142 26.51 7.38 -4.85
CA SER A 142 25.38 8.31 -5.04
C SER A 142 24.94 8.92 -3.71
N PRO A 143 24.49 10.20 -3.69
CA PRO A 143 23.91 10.78 -2.50
C PRO A 143 22.77 9.91 -1.96
N GLU A 144 22.68 9.73 -0.65
CA GLU A 144 21.66 8.88 0.01
C GLU A 144 20.22 9.18 -0.47
N GLN A 145 19.96 10.44 -0.81
CA GLN A 145 18.67 10.91 -1.37
C GLN A 145 18.37 10.31 -2.75
N THR A 146 19.37 10.17 -3.62
CA THR A 146 19.21 9.55 -4.95
C THR A 146 18.91 8.06 -4.81
N THR A 147 19.59 7.39 -3.88
CA THR A 147 19.34 5.98 -3.54
C THR A 147 17.92 5.79 -3.00
N ALA A 148 17.49 6.64 -2.08
CA ALA A 148 16.12 6.63 -1.57
C ALA A 148 15.09 6.87 -2.69
N LEU A 149 15.33 7.83 -3.58
CA LEU A 149 14.45 8.10 -4.73
C LEU A 149 14.38 6.91 -5.69
N ALA A 150 15.49 6.24 -5.98
CA ALA A 150 15.53 5.06 -6.84
C ALA A 150 14.74 3.89 -6.24
N LEU A 151 14.89 3.67 -4.92
CA LEU A 151 14.14 2.66 -4.18
C LEU A 151 12.64 2.98 -4.15
N LEU A 152 12.27 4.25 -3.92
CA LEU A 152 10.88 4.71 -3.96
C LEU A 152 10.25 4.54 -5.34
N PHE A 153 10.99 4.93 -6.40
CA PHE A 153 10.52 4.79 -7.78
C PHE A 153 10.26 3.33 -8.12
N THR A 154 11.24 2.47 -7.83
CA THR A 154 11.18 1.05 -8.17
C THR A 154 10.09 0.33 -7.39
N ARG A 155 9.93 0.66 -6.10
CA ARG A 155 8.79 0.23 -5.29
C ARG A 155 7.47 0.60 -5.96
N SER A 156 7.29 1.86 -6.33
CA SER A 156 6.02 2.33 -6.86
C SER A 156 5.72 1.83 -8.27
N LEU A 157 6.74 1.52 -9.06
CA LEU A 157 6.57 0.77 -10.31
C LEU A 157 6.05 -0.65 -10.05
N GLY A 158 6.57 -1.34 -9.04
CA GLY A 158 6.07 -2.65 -8.64
C GLY A 158 4.60 -2.58 -8.16
N GLN A 159 4.26 -1.52 -7.42
CA GLN A 159 2.88 -1.24 -6.99
C GLN A 159 1.91 -1.06 -8.16
N LEU A 160 2.36 -0.44 -9.25
CA LEU A 160 1.56 -0.25 -10.46
C LEU A 160 1.35 -1.57 -11.23
N VAL A 161 2.38 -2.40 -11.31
CA VAL A 161 2.36 -3.65 -12.10
C VAL A 161 1.59 -4.77 -11.39
N GLY A 162 1.68 -4.88 -10.06
CA GLY A 162 1.10 -5.97 -9.28
C GLY A 162 -0.38 -6.29 -9.60
N PRO A 163 -1.29 -5.30 -9.56
CA PRO A 163 -2.70 -5.51 -9.87
C PRO A 163 -2.96 -5.95 -11.32
N LEU A 164 -2.11 -5.52 -12.27
CA LEU A 164 -2.25 -5.83 -13.70
C LEU A 164 -1.93 -7.29 -14.02
N LEU A 165 -1.18 -7.98 -13.16
CA LEU A 165 -0.90 -9.41 -13.33
C LEU A 165 -2.10 -10.31 -12.97
N LEU A 166 -3.11 -9.77 -12.29
CA LEU A 166 -4.28 -10.53 -11.89
C LEU A 166 -5.28 -10.63 -13.03
N ASN A 167 -5.61 -11.86 -13.43
CA ASN A 167 -6.69 -12.10 -14.37
C ASN A 167 -8.06 -11.78 -13.73
N PRO A 168 -8.85 -10.82 -14.28
CA PRO A 168 -10.17 -10.46 -13.78
C PRO A 168 -11.10 -11.66 -13.56
N ALA A 169 -11.08 -12.64 -14.46
CA ALA A 169 -11.91 -13.84 -14.39
C ALA A 169 -11.56 -14.78 -13.21
N ARG A 170 -10.37 -14.62 -12.61
CA ARG A 170 -9.88 -15.45 -11.51
C ARG A 170 -9.84 -14.71 -10.18
N PHE A 171 -10.26 -13.45 -10.10
CA PHE A 171 -10.21 -12.65 -8.87
C PHE A 171 -10.93 -13.31 -7.71
N GLU A 172 -12.12 -13.87 -7.94
CA GLU A 172 -12.88 -14.59 -6.92
C GLU A 172 -12.08 -15.78 -6.35
N LYS A 173 -11.63 -16.68 -7.22
CA LYS A 173 -10.85 -17.87 -6.84
C LYS A 173 -9.52 -17.49 -6.17
N ASN A 174 -8.87 -16.44 -6.65
CA ASN A 174 -7.59 -15.98 -6.12
C ASN A 174 -7.77 -15.31 -4.75
N SER A 175 -8.86 -14.56 -4.54
CA SER A 175 -9.12 -13.86 -3.28
C SER A 175 -9.45 -14.81 -2.12
N SER A 176 -9.99 -15.99 -2.42
CA SER A 176 -10.25 -17.05 -1.44
C SER A 176 -9.05 -17.99 -1.25
N SER A 177 -8.04 -17.92 -2.12
CA SER A 177 -6.84 -18.76 -2.04
C SER A 177 -5.85 -18.25 -0.99
N ASN A 178 -5.90 -18.85 0.20
CA ASN A 178 -4.91 -18.60 1.25
C ASN A 178 -3.48 -18.98 0.83
N GLY A 179 -3.33 -20.03 0.00
CA GLY A 179 -2.01 -20.45 -0.49
C GLY A 179 -1.36 -19.42 -1.41
N LEU A 180 -2.16 -18.76 -2.26
CA LEU A 180 -1.66 -17.66 -3.10
C LEU A 180 -1.18 -16.49 -2.24
N GLN A 181 -1.98 -16.08 -1.26
CA GLN A 181 -1.63 -14.95 -0.37
C GLN A 181 -0.35 -15.24 0.42
N ILE A 182 -0.23 -16.43 1.00
CA ILE A 182 0.99 -16.87 1.70
C ILE A 182 2.18 -16.91 0.73
N GLY A 183 2.01 -17.47 -0.47
CA GLY A 183 3.07 -17.53 -1.48
C GLY A 183 3.56 -16.14 -1.88
N CYS A 184 2.65 -15.19 -2.12
CA CYS A 184 3.01 -13.81 -2.44
C CYS A 184 3.75 -13.12 -1.29
N LEU A 185 3.31 -13.30 -0.04
CA LEU A 185 3.99 -12.76 1.14
C LEU A 185 5.38 -13.40 1.35
N ALA A 186 5.51 -14.70 1.07
CA ALA A 186 6.79 -15.40 1.16
C ALA A 186 7.79 -14.87 0.14
N ILE A 187 7.35 -14.65 -1.12
CA ILE A 187 8.19 -14.05 -2.16
C ILE A 187 8.57 -12.62 -1.78
N PHE A 188 7.63 -11.82 -1.29
CA PHE A 188 7.91 -10.48 -0.78
C PHE A 188 9.01 -10.48 0.28
N LEU A 189 8.89 -11.34 1.30
CA LEU A 189 9.85 -11.42 2.39
C LEU A 189 11.21 -11.94 1.92
N LEU A 190 11.22 -12.95 1.04
CA LEU A 190 12.43 -13.48 0.43
C LEU A 190 13.18 -12.39 -0.34
N CYS A 191 12.47 -11.64 -1.20
CA CYS A 191 13.08 -10.54 -1.95
C CYS A 191 13.75 -9.53 -1.02
N TYR A 192 13.06 -9.12 0.06
CA TYR A 192 13.61 -8.19 1.04
C TYR A 192 14.79 -8.75 1.83
N GLY A 193 14.73 -10.02 2.23
CA GLY A 193 15.82 -10.71 2.91
C GLY A 193 17.08 -10.87 2.05
N LEU A 194 16.92 -10.90 0.73
CA LEU A 194 18.02 -10.99 -0.24
C LEU A 194 18.65 -9.63 -0.58
N ILE A 195 18.01 -8.50 -0.25
CA ILE A 195 18.54 -7.15 -0.58
C ILE A 195 19.96 -6.93 -0.03
N PRO A 196 20.29 -7.26 1.24
CA PRO A 196 21.63 -7.04 1.78
C PRO A 196 22.73 -7.83 1.06
N PHE A 197 22.36 -8.91 0.37
CA PHE A 197 23.27 -9.80 -0.36
C PHE A 197 23.34 -9.47 -1.87
N ALA A 198 22.67 -8.40 -2.32
CA ALA A 198 22.67 -8.02 -3.72
C ALA A 198 24.09 -7.61 -4.17
N PRO A 199 24.65 -8.25 -5.24
CA PRO A 199 26.01 -7.98 -5.69
C PRO A 199 26.14 -6.60 -6.36
N TRP A 200 25.04 -6.07 -6.89
CA TRP A 200 25.01 -4.77 -7.55
C TRP A 200 23.70 -4.01 -7.27
N PRO A 201 23.71 -2.66 -7.34
CA PRO A 201 22.53 -1.81 -7.14
C PRO A 201 21.27 -2.24 -7.88
N ALA A 202 21.41 -2.62 -9.16
CA ALA A 202 20.30 -3.05 -9.99
C ALA A 202 19.58 -4.32 -9.49
N VAL A 203 20.28 -5.26 -8.83
CA VAL A 203 19.64 -6.45 -8.23
C VAL A 203 18.82 -6.03 -7.02
N ALA A 204 19.35 -5.16 -6.16
CA ALA A 204 18.57 -4.65 -5.03
C ALA A 204 17.31 -3.90 -5.49
N LEU A 205 17.42 -3.08 -6.53
CA LEU A 205 16.25 -2.43 -7.16
C LEU A 205 15.28 -3.47 -7.73
N ALA A 206 15.75 -4.47 -8.47
CA ALA A 206 14.91 -5.53 -9.02
C ALA A 206 14.20 -6.34 -7.92
N LEU A 207 14.88 -6.64 -6.81
CA LEU A 207 14.30 -7.32 -5.65
C LEU A 207 13.18 -6.48 -5.03
N VAL A 208 13.37 -5.16 -4.87
CA VAL A 208 12.32 -4.25 -4.39
C VAL A 208 11.14 -4.22 -5.37
N PHE A 209 11.40 -4.12 -6.67
CA PHE A 209 10.36 -4.14 -7.71
C PHE A 209 9.50 -5.40 -7.60
N VAL A 210 10.14 -6.56 -7.62
CA VAL A 210 9.47 -7.87 -7.55
C VAL A 210 8.71 -8.03 -6.24
N ALA A 211 9.30 -7.63 -5.10
CA ALA A 211 8.61 -7.66 -3.82
C ALA A 211 7.28 -6.90 -3.90
N HIS A 212 7.30 -5.69 -4.44
CA HIS A 212 6.11 -4.85 -4.49
C HIS A 212 5.08 -5.29 -5.53
N ILE A 213 5.45 -6.01 -6.59
CA ILE A 213 4.48 -6.72 -7.43
C ILE A 213 3.63 -7.68 -6.57
N PHE A 214 4.28 -8.55 -5.80
CA PHE A 214 3.59 -9.58 -5.03
C PHE A 214 2.83 -9.03 -3.83
N SER A 215 3.35 -8.01 -3.15
CA SER A 215 2.59 -7.36 -2.07
C SER A 215 1.32 -6.66 -2.61
N ASN A 216 1.37 -6.12 -3.84
CA ASN A 216 0.20 -5.47 -4.43
C ASN A 216 -0.82 -6.46 -4.98
N VAL A 217 -0.41 -7.65 -5.41
CA VAL A 217 -1.33 -8.76 -5.63
C VAL A 217 -2.14 -9.05 -4.35
N VAL A 218 -1.47 -9.17 -3.19
CA VAL A 218 -2.16 -9.41 -1.91
C VAL A 218 -3.07 -8.24 -1.55
N PHE A 219 -2.60 -7.00 -1.74
CA PHE A 219 -3.38 -5.79 -1.49
C PHE A 219 -4.68 -5.76 -2.33
N SER A 220 -4.57 -5.97 -3.65
CA SER A 220 -5.74 -5.98 -4.55
C SER A 220 -6.74 -7.07 -4.18
N LEU A 221 -6.27 -8.27 -3.84
CA LEU A 221 -7.15 -9.36 -3.40
C LEU A 221 -7.82 -9.05 -2.05
N ALA A 222 -7.14 -8.35 -1.14
CA ALA A 222 -7.68 -7.93 0.14
C ALA A 222 -8.78 -6.87 -0.01
N VAL A 223 -8.56 -5.87 -0.86
CA VAL A 223 -9.56 -4.85 -1.20
C VAL A 223 -10.77 -5.49 -1.88
N TYR A 224 -10.56 -6.37 -2.85
CA TYR A 224 -11.64 -7.12 -3.49
C TYR A 224 -12.45 -7.94 -2.47
N ALA A 225 -11.78 -8.63 -1.53
CA ALA A 225 -12.47 -9.39 -0.49
C ALA A 225 -13.34 -8.51 0.42
N LEU A 226 -12.95 -7.26 0.69
CA LEU A 226 -13.77 -6.30 1.43
C LEU A 226 -15.00 -5.85 0.62
N LEU A 227 -14.82 -5.57 -0.67
CA LEU A 227 -15.92 -5.18 -1.56
C LEU A 227 -16.95 -6.32 -1.73
N LYS A 228 -16.47 -7.57 -1.78
CA LYS A 228 -17.32 -8.74 -2.04
C LYS A 228 -18.08 -9.23 -0.82
N ASN A 229 -17.45 -9.30 0.36
CA ASN A 229 -18.02 -9.98 1.52
C ASN A 229 -18.93 -9.09 2.39
N PHE A 230 -19.09 -7.82 2.04
CA PHE A 230 -19.89 -6.85 2.78
C PHE A 230 -21.02 -6.31 1.90
N GLU A 231 -22.17 -6.04 2.51
CA GLU A 231 -23.26 -5.35 1.83
C GLU A 231 -22.84 -3.93 1.42
N ARG A 232 -23.40 -3.40 0.33
CA ARG A 232 -23.04 -2.07 -0.21
C ARG A 232 -23.05 -0.96 0.85
N GLN A 233 -24.00 -1.01 1.77
CA GLN A 233 -24.13 -0.03 2.87
C GLN A 233 -23.03 -0.16 3.94
N GLN A 234 -22.42 -1.35 4.08
CA GLN A 234 -21.41 -1.66 5.08
C GLN A 234 -19.97 -1.54 4.55
N VAL A 235 -19.77 -1.62 3.22
CA VAL A 235 -18.47 -1.54 2.55
C VAL A 235 -17.62 -0.34 3.00
N PRO A 236 -18.13 0.91 3.03
CA PRO A 236 -17.33 2.06 3.46
C PRO A 236 -16.80 1.92 4.89
N ALA A 237 -17.65 1.44 5.81
CA ALA A 237 -17.28 1.24 7.20
C ALA A 237 -16.29 0.08 7.37
N ALA A 238 -16.43 -0.99 6.58
CA ALA A 238 -15.52 -2.15 6.60
C ALA A 238 -14.12 -1.77 6.09
N ILE A 239 -14.04 -1.07 4.96
CA ILE A 239 -12.78 -0.56 4.40
C ILE A 239 -12.11 0.40 5.39
N ALA A 240 -12.85 1.39 5.91
CA ALA A 240 -12.30 2.37 6.86
C ALA A 240 -11.77 1.71 8.15
N ARG A 241 -12.45 0.67 8.65
CA ARG A 241 -11.99 -0.06 9.85
C ARG A 241 -10.79 -0.95 9.55
N SER A 242 -10.75 -1.62 8.40
CA SER A 242 -9.60 -2.39 7.95
C SER A 242 -8.36 -1.49 7.78
N TYR A 243 -8.51 -0.35 7.11
CA TYR A 243 -7.45 0.61 6.87
C TYR A 243 -6.90 1.23 8.16
N ARG A 244 -7.75 1.65 9.10
CA ARG A 244 -7.30 2.16 10.41
C ARG A 244 -6.46 1.13 11.17
N ARG A 245 -6.87 -0.14 11.14
CA ARG A 245 -6.09 -1.23 11.75
C ARG A 245 -4.78 -1.45 11.02
N GLN A 246 -4.76 -1.41 9.70
CA GLN A 246 -3.55 -1.50 8.90
C GLN A 246 -2.56 -0.39 9.28
N MET A 247 -3.01 0.85 9.39
CA MET A 247 -2.17 1.99 9.80
C MET A 247 -1.63 1.82 11.23
N ALA A 248 -2.47 1.40 12.17
CA ALA A 248 -2.05 1.15 13.55
C ALA A 248 -1.01 0.04 13.65
N VAL A 249 -1.24 -1.10 12.97
CA VAL A 249 -0.27 -2.21 12.91
C VAL A 249 1.02 -1.73 12.26
N SER A 250 0.93 -1.07 11.10
CA SER A 250 2.08 -0.51 10.38
C SER A 250 2.94 0.38 11.26
N ALA A 251 2.33 1.30 12.02
CA ALA A 251 3.05 2.19 12.93
C ALA A 251 3.77 1.41 14.04
N ILE A 252 3.07 0.48 14.70
CA ILE A 252 3.64 -0.32 15.80
C ILE A 252 4.84 -1.14 15.32
N VAL A 253 4.66 -1.91 14.24
CA VAL A 253 5.71 -2.81 13.77
C VAL A 253 6.87 -2.05 13.13
N SER A 254 6.63 -0.91 12.49
CA SER A 254 7.69 -0.08 11.90
C SER A 254 8.53 0.60 12.99
N LEU A 255 7.89 1.13 14.04
CA LEU A 255 8.60 1.72 15.18
C LEU A 255 9.42 0.66 15.91
N GLY A 256 8.83 -0.50 16.19
CA GLY A 256 9.54 -1.62 16.80
C GLY A 256 10.73 -2.09 15.96
N ALA A 257 10.54 -2.23 14.66
CA ALA A 257 11.60 -2.64 13.75
C ALA A 257 12.73 -1.60 13.67
N GLY A 258 12.39 -0.32 13.57
CA GLY A 258 13.39 0.76 13.60
C GLY A 258 14.20 0.77 14.88
N TYR A 259 13.53 0.68 16.04
CA TYR A 259 14.20 0.65 17.35
C TYR A 259 15.12 -0.57 17.51
N CYS A 260 14.66 -1.77 17.13
CA CYS A 260 15.47 -2.98 17.22
C CYS A 260 16.63 -3.00 16.22
N ALA A 261 16.54 -2.26 15.10
CA ALA A 261 17.62 -2.23 14.11
C ALA A 261 18.92 -1.63 14.66
N GLU A 262 18.86 -0.79 15.69
CA GLU A 262 20.04 -0.27 16.38
C GLU A 262 20.80 -1.37 17.12
N ALA A 263 20.09 -2.37 17.67
CA ALA A 263 20.68 -3.43 18.48
C ALA A 263 21.09 -4.67 17.67
N ILE A 264 20.27 -5.09 16.70
CA ILE A 264 20.46 -6.35 15.94
C ILE A 264 20.64 -6.14 14.44
N GLY A 265 20.78 -4.89 13.99
CA GLY A 265 20.92 -4.51 12.59
C GLY A 265 19.60 -4.54 11.80
N ALA A 266 19.58 -3.87 10.66
CA ALA A 266 18.40 -3.79 9.79
C ALA A 266 17.94 -5.17 9.29
N ALA A 267 18.87 -6.05 8.92
CA ALA A 267 18.53 -7.41 8.47
C ALA A 267 17.95 -8.27 9.60
N GLY A 268 18.56 -8.25 10.78
CA GLY A 268 18.04 -8.98 11.96
C GLY A 268 16.65 -8.50 12.36
N SER A 269 16.46 -7.18 12.38
CA SER A 269 15.16 -6.56 12.70
C SER A 269 14.09 -6.88 11.65
N LEU A 270 14.45 -6.91 10.36
CA LEU A 270 13.56 -7.35 9.28
C LEU A 270 13.06 -8.77 9.54
N TYR A 271 13.97 -9.73 9.79
CA TYR A 271 13.57 -11.12 10.03
C TYR A 271 12.70 -11.26 11.28
N LEU A 272 13.02 -10.51 12.34
CA LEU A 272 12.21 -10.53 13.57
C LEU A 272 10.79 -10.02 13.30
N PHE A 273 10.63 -8.82 12.77
CA PHE A 273 9.31 -8.19 12.65
C PHE A 273 8.53 -8.67 11.42
N SER A 274 9.12 -8.62 10.23
CA SER A 274 8.45 -9.09 9.01
C SER A 274 8.27 -10.61 8.99
N GLY A 275 9.22 -11.37 9.55
CA GLY A 275 9.08 -12.81 9.72
C GLY A 275 7.98 -13.18 10.71
N THR A 276 7.89 -12.50 11.87
CA THR A 276 6.78 -12.70 12.80
C THR A 276 5.43 -12.32 12.17
N GLY A 277 5.37 -11.21 11.44
CA GLY A 277 4.17 -10.82 10.69
C GLY A 277 3.76 -11.85 9.62
N PHE A 278 4.73 -12.47 8.96
CA PHE A 278 4.51 -13.57 8.02
C PHE A 278 3.98 -14.82 8.74
N ILE A 279 4.59 -15.25 9.84
CA ILE A 279 4.12 -16.39 10.64
C ILE A 279 2.70 -16.17 11.13
N LEU A 280 2.38 -14.96 11.62
CA LEU A 280 1.03 -14.60 12.03
C LEU A 280 0.03 -14.70 10.86
N SER A 281 0.44 -14.24 9.68
CA SER A 281 -0.35 -14.35 8.44
C SER A 281 -0.61 -15.82 8.08
N VAL A 282 0.42 -16.66 8.14
CA VAL A 282 0.29 -18.11 7.90
C VAL A 282 -0.64 -18.74 8.92
N ALA A 283 -0.46 -18.47 10.22
CA ALA A 283 -1.30 -19.02 11.27
C ALA A 283 -2.77 -18.66 11.06
N LEU A 284 -3.09 -17.38 10.84
CA LEU A 284 -4.47 -16.93 10.67
C LEU A 284 -5.11 -17.47 9.38
N LEU A 285 -4.35 -17.55 8.29
CA LEU A 285 -4.85 -18.05 7.01
C LEU A 285 -4.92 -19.59 6.97
N ALA A 286 -4.09 -20.31 7.73
CA ALA A 286 -4.13 -21.77 7.85
C ALA A 286 -5.22 -22.23 8.83
N ILE A 287 -5.33 -21.59 10.00
CA ILE A 287 -6.36 -21.90 11.02
C ILE A 287 -7.76 -21.60 10.47
N GLY A 288 -7.91 -20.56 9.64
CA GLY A 288 -9.18 -20.25 8.97
C GLY A 288 -9.70 -21.36 8.04
N LYS A 289 -8.84 -22.27 7.56
CA LYS A 289 -9.26 -23.48 6.84
C LYS A 289 -9.65 -24.62 7.78
N ALA A 290 -9.00 -24.76 8.93
CA ALA A 290 -9.23 -25.87 9.87
C ALA A 290 -10.58 -25.78 10.60
N SER A 291 -11.14 -24.58 10.79
CA SER A 291 -12.50 -24.39 11.31
C SER A 291 -13.62 -24.71 10.31
N ILE A 292 -13.27 -25.08 9.07
CA ILE A 292 -14.21 -25.54 8.03
C ILE A 292 -13.97 -27.05 7.84
N LYS A 293 -14.25 -27.84 8.88
CA LYS A 293 -14.50 -29.27 8.69
C LYS A 293 -16.00 -29.40 8.42
N PRO A 294 -16.43 -30.07 7.33
CA PRO A 294 -17.86 -30.28 7.09
C PRO A 294 -18.42 -31.07 8.27
N GLU A 295 -19.56 -30.65 8.81
CA GLU A 295 -20.41 -31.57 9.55
C GLU A 295 -20.56 -32.81 8.68
N ARG A 296 -20.11 -33.95 9.22
CA ARG A 296 -20.32 -35.24 8.57
C ARG A 296 -21.83 -35.42 8.47
N ALA A 297 -22.32 -35.54 7.24
CA ALA A 297 -23.62 -36.10 6.94
C ALA A 297 -23.74 -37.54 7.47
#